data_AF-A0A7C1YJP6-F1
#
_entry.id   AF-A0A7C1YJP6-F1
#
_cell.length_a   1.000
_cell.length_b   1.000
_cell.length_c   1.000
_cell.angle_alpha   90.00
_cell.angle_beta   90.00
_cell.angle_gamma   90.00
#
_symmetry.space_group_name_H-M   'P 1'
#
loop_
_entity.id
_entity.type
_entity.pdbx_description
1 polymer ?
#
loop_
_entity_poly.entity_id
_entity_poly.type
_entity_poly.pdbx_seq_one_letter_code
_entity_poly.pdbx_strand_id
1 'polypeptide(L)' 'GQARLGLAISRKVSPRAVVRNRLKRLIREAFRQRRARLAALDFVVVGRPGMASLSADELRAALYKHWEELSRRSCARS' A
#
# COMPACT_ATOMS: atom_id res chain seq x y z
N GLY A 1 2.24 6.23 -19.05
CA GLY A 1 1.92 6.77 -17.70
C GLY A 1 2.65 5.97 -16.64
N GLN A 2 2.93 6.53 -15.47
CA GLN A 2 3.55 5.80 -14.35
C GLN A 2 2.53 5.58 -13.23
N ALA A 3 2.60 4.44 -12.54
CA ALA A 3 1.80 4.18 -11.36
C ALA A 3 2.04 5.25 -10.27
N ARG A 4 0.94 5.69 -9.62
CA ARG A 4 0.96 6.66 -8.50
C ARG A 4 0.44 6.01 -7.22
N LEU A 5 0.88 6.53 -6.07
CA LEU A 5 0.52 6.04 -4.74
C LEU A 5 0.06 7.17 -3.83
N GLY A 6 -1.18 7.10 -3.36
CA GLY A 6 -1.73 7.88 -2.26
C GLY A 6 -1.76 7.09 -0.95
N LEU A 7 -1.54 7.76 0.19
CA LEU A 7 -1.57 7.14 1.52
C LEU A 7 -2.43 7.94 2.49
N ALA A 8 -3.37 7.27 3.17
CA ALA A 8 -4.21 7.85 4.19
C ALA A 8 -4.10 7.05 5.51
N ILE A 9 -3.09 7.36 6.34
CA ILE A 9 -2.88 6.71 7.64
C ILE A 9 -3.25 7.66 8.78
N SER A 10 -4.43 7.46 9.37
CA SER A 10 -5.00 8.34 10.41
C SER A 10 -4.51 7.99 11.83
N ARG A 11 -4.87 8.83 12.81
CA ARG A 11 -4.63 8.55 14.25
C ARG A 11 -5.38 7.31 14.76
N LYS A 12 -6.45 6.89 14.07
CA LYS A 12 -7.21 5.67 14.41
C LYS A 12 -6.39 4.38 14.23
N VAL A 13 -5.37 4.40 13.38
CA VAL A 13 -4.48 3.25 13.16
C VAL A 13 -3.51 3.09 14.33
N SER A 14 -2.94 4.19 14.80
CA SER A 14 -2.10 4.24 15.99
C SER A 14 -2.02 5.67 16.51
N PRO A 15 -2.07 5.89 17.84
CA PRO A 15 -1.85 7.20 18.43
C PRO A 15 -0.40 7.67 18.24
N ARG A 16 0.56 6.74 18.07
CA ARG A 16 1.98 7.06 17.95
C ARG A 16 2.34 7.45 16.51
N ALA A 17 2.81 8.68 16.32
CA ALA A 17 3.22 9.19 15.01
C ALA A 17 4.35 8.35 14.38
N VAL A 18 5.31 7.89 15.19
CA VAL A 18 6.43 7.04 14.75
C VAL A 18 5.92 5.74 14.12
N VAL A 19 4.91 5.10 14.71
CA VAL A 19 4.31 3.87 14.18
C VAL A 19 3.64 4.14 12.82
N ARG A 20 2.87 5.22 12.71
CA ARG A 20 2.25 5.61 11.42
C ARG A 20 3.30 5.95 10.36
N ASN A 21 4.39 6.61 10.74
CA ASN A 21 5.49 6.94 9.82
C ASN A 21 6.23 5.68 9.36
N ARG A 22 6.45 4.71 10.25
CA ARG A 22 6.97 3.39 9.89
C ARG A 22 6.07 2.69 8.87
N LEU A 23 4.77 2.64 9.10
CA LEU A 23 3.81 2.05 8.14
C LEU A 23 3.87 2.75 6.78
N LYS A 24 3.79 4.09 6.76
CA LYS A 24 3.92 4.86 5.51
C LYS A 24 5.24 4.59 4.79
N ARG A 25 6.34 4.39 5.53
CA ARG A 25 7.64 4.08 4.95
C ARG A 25 7.67 2.70 4.31
N LEU A 26 7.21 1.68 5.03
CA LEU A 26 7.11 0.30 4.51
C LEU A 26 6.23 0.22 3.26
N ILE A 27 5.07 0.88 3.26
CA ILE A 27 4.17 0.88 2.09
C ILE A 27 4.85 1.53 0.88
N ARG A 28 5.55 2.67 1.07
CA ARG A 28 6.26 3.33 -0.03
C ARG A 28 7.43 2.50 -0.55
N GLU A 29 8.19 1.88 0.34
CA GLU A 29 9.30 1.00 -0.04
C GLU A 29 8.80 -0.18 -0.88
N ALA A 30 7.75 -0.86 -0.42
CA ALA A 30 7.12 -1.95 -1.16
C ALA A 30 6.63 -1.49 -2.55
N PHE A 31 6.04 -0.29 -2.64
CA PHE A 31 5.56 0.25 -3.91
C PHE A 31 6.71 0.58 -4.85
N ARG A 32 7.76 1.25 -4.36
CA ARG A 32 8.95 1.59 -5.17
C ARG A 32 9.60 0.34 -5.79
N GLN A 33 9.71 -0.75 -5.02
CA GLN A 33 10.29 -2.00 -5.51
C GLN A 33 9.52 -2.63 -6.68
N ARG A 34 8.19 -2.44 -6.72
CA ARG A 34 7.34 -3.03 -7.77
C ARG A 34 6.83 -2.03 -8.80
N ARG A 35 7.10 -0.72 -8.64
CA ARG A 35 6.54 0.36 -9.46
C ARG A 35 6.70 0.15 -10.96
N ALA A 36 7.84 -0.41 -11.39
CA ALA A 36 8.10 -0.70 -12.80
C ALA A 36 7.21 -1.81 -13.40
N ARG A 37 6.67 -2.69 -12.56
CA ARG A 37 5.79 -3.81 -12.96
C ARG A 37 4.31 -3.52 -12.77
N LEU A 38 3.96 -2.41 -12.12
CA LEU A 38 2.57 -2.03 -11.88
C LEU A 38 2.00 -1.34 -13.12
N ALA A 39 0.72 -1.60 -13.39
CA ALA A 39 -0.03 -0.85 -14.39
C ALA A 39 -0.05 0.64 -14.03
N ALA A 40 -0.20 1.51 -15.05
CA ALA A 40 -0.23 2.97 -14.90
C ALA A 40 -1.53 3.46 -14.24
N LEU A 41 -1.75 3.05 -13.00
CA LEU A 41 -2.95 3.30 -12.20
C LEU A 41 -2.61 4.12 -10.95
N ASP A 42 -3.66 4.69 -10.36
CA ASP A 42 -3.60 5.39 -9.09
C ASP A 42 -4.02 4.44 -7.95
N PHE A 43 -3.08 4.11 -7.07
CA PHE A 43 -3.30 3.26 -5.91
C PHE A 43 -3.47 4.10 -4.65
N VAL A 44 -4.53 3.88 -3.87
CA VAL A 44 -4.73 4.56 -2.57
C VAL A 44 -4.75 3.53 -1.45
N VAL A 45 -3.82 3.65 -0.50
CA VAL A 45 -3.77 2.80 0.70
C VAL A 45 -4.37 3.55 1.88
N VAL A 46 -5.48 3.02 2.39
CA VAL A 46 -6.17 3.55 3.58
C VAL A 46 -5.82 2.69 4.80
N GLY A 47 -5.28 3.34 5.82
CA GLY A 47 -4.93 2.71 7.08
C GLY A 47 -6.17 2.33 7.89
N ARG A 48 -6.27 1.06 8.30
CA ARG A 48 -7.32 0.54 9.19
C ARG A 48 -6.74 0.21 10.58
N PRO A 49 -7.57 0.25 11.65
CA PRO A 49 -7.18 -0.31 12.95
C PRO A 49 -6.67 -1.75 12.81
N GLY A 50 -5.68 -2.14 13.62
CA GLY A 50 -5.00 -3.44 13.51
C GLY A 50 -3.84 -3.49 12.51
N MET A 51 -3.71 -2.52 11.61
CA MET A 51 -2.56 -2.48 10.68
C MET A 51 -1.23 -2.21 11.40
N ALA A 52 -1.26 -1.59 12.59
CA ALA A 52 -0.08 -1.30 13.39
C ALA A 52 0.55 -2.54 14.06
N SER A 53 -0.21 -3.63 14.21
CA SER A 53 0.30 -4.89 14.78
C SER A 53 0.91 -5.82 13.73
N LEU A 54 0.78 -5.51 12.44
CA LEU A 54 1.37 -6.31 11.38
C LEU A 54 2.90 -6.17 11.37
N SER A 55 3.56 -7.30 11.15
CA SER A 55 4.96 -7.34 10.78
C SER A 55 5.18 -6.68 9.41
N ALA A 56 6.44 -6.38 9.10
CA ALA A 56 6.78 -5.82 7.79
C ALA A 56 6.48 -6.80 6.65
N ASP A 57 6.68 -8.10 6.88
CA ASP A 57 6.43 -9.16 5.90
C ASP A 57 4.94 -9.34 5.62
N GLU A 58 4.10 -9.41 6.65
CA GLU A 58 2.65 -9.52 6.48
C GLU A 58 2.10 -8.31 5.71
N LEU A 59 2.56 -7.10 6.06
CA LEU A 59 2.15 -5.89 5.36
C LEU A 59 2.57 -5.91 3.89
N ARG A 60 3.81 -6.33 3.60
CA ARG A 60 4.30 -6.45 2.21
C ARG A 60 3.50 -7.47 1.42
N ALA A 61 3.28 -8.65 1.98
CA ALA A 61 2.52 -9.72 1.34
C ALA A 61 1.09 -9.26 1.00
N ALA A 62 0.42 -8.59 1.94
CA ALA A 62 -0.91 -8.03 1.71
C ALA A 62 -0.93 -6.98 0.58
N LEU A 63 0.03 -6.04 0.58
CA LEU A 63 0.13 -5.03 -0.47
C LEU A 63 0.32 -5.64 -1.86
N TYR A 64 1.22 -6.62 -1.98
CA TYR A 64 1.51 -7.28 -3.25
C TYR A 64 0.29 -8.01 -3.80
N LYS A 65 -0.40 -8.77 -2.94
CA LYS A 65 -1.65 -9.44 -3.31
C LYS A 65 -2.69 -8.46 -3.85
N HIS A 66 -2.91 -7.35 -3.16
CA HIS A 66 -3.87 -6.33 -3.59
C HIS A 66 -3.49 -5.65 -4.90
N TRP A 67 -2.22 -5.35 -5.13
CA TRP A 67 -1.79 -4.75 -6.40
C TRP A 67 -1.99 -5.70 -7.59
N GLU A 68 -1.70 -6.99 -7.42
CA GLU A 68 -1.91 -8.00 -8.46
C GLU A 68 -3.41 -8.20 -8.76
N GLU A 69 -4.27 -8.18 -7.73
CA GLU A 69 -5.72 -8.21 -7.89
C GLU A 69 -6.25 -6.98 -8.63
N LEU A 70 -5.81 -5.78 -8.24
CA LEU A 70 -6.24 -4.52 -8.88
C LEU A 70 -5.77 -4.42 -10.33
N SER A 71 -4.52 -4.81 -10.59
CA SER A 71 -3.95 -4.79 -11.96
C SER A 71 -4.69 -5.75 -12.90
N ARG A 72 -5.11 -6.92 -12.39
CA ARG A 72 -5.97 -7.84 -13.15
C ARG A 72 -7.35 -7.25 -13.44
N ARG A 73 -7.99 -6.65 -12.43
CA ARG A 73 -9.35 -6.08 -12.55
C ARG A 73 -9.43 -4.83 -13.41
N SER A 74 -8.35 -4.07 -13.54
CA SER A 74 -8.30 -2.91 -14.44
C SER A 74 -8.09 -3.33 -15.89
N CYS A 75 -7.27 -4.37 -16.12
CA CYS A 75 -7.05 -4.90 -17.47
C CYS A 75 -8.30 -5.56 -18.05
N ALA A 76 -9.15 -6.18 -17.22
CA ALA A 76 -10.42 -6.78 -17.67
C ALA A 76 -11.54 -5.76 -18.00
N ARG A 77 -11.29 -4.46 -17.78
CA ARG A 77 -12.26 -3.37 -18.05
C ARG A 77 -11.78 -2.39 -19.11
N SER A 78 -10.63 -2.66 -19.74
CA SER A 78 -10.06 -1.87 -20.84
C SER A 78 -10.25 -2.58 -22.16
#